data_AF-A0A7K0VLJ4-F1
#
_entry.id   AF-A0A7K0VLJ4-F1
#
_cell.length_a   1.000
_cell.length_b   1.000
_cell.length_c   1.000
_cell.angle_alpha   90.00
_cell.angle_beta   90.00
_cell.angle_gamma   90.00
#
_symmetry.space_group_name_H-M   'P 1'
#
loop_
_entity.id
_entity.type
_entity.pdbx_description
1 polymer ?
#
loop_
_entity_poly.entity_id
_entity_poly.type
_entity_poly.pdbx_seq_one_letter_code
_entity_poly.pdbx_strand_id
1 'polypeptide(L)'
;MSILETIAFITSLVGVILGVLGPRTTWPWWSISSLLYAVLFYQSAYYASSALQFIFIAGGVMGWFGWGITGAKPRKSNNKERLLVLLVLCIATTSLWPILTKIGAASSAIEAFGFVG
;
A
#
# COMPACT_ATOMS: atom_id res chain seq x y z
N MET A 1 3.72 10.86 21.09
CA MET A 1 4.33 10.07 20.01
C MET A 1 5.33 9.11 20.63
N SER A 2 5.07 7.83 20.46
CA SER A 2 5.99 6.74 20.78
C SER A 2 7.21 6.78 19.84
N ILE A 3 8.36 6.33 20.34
CA ILE A 3 9.57 6.14 19.53
C ILE A 3 9.27 5.26 18.30
N LEU A 4 8.41 4.26 18.45
CA LEU A 4 8.00 3.39 17.35
C LEU A 4 7.27 4.16 16.25
N GLU A 5 6.33 5.04 16.63
CA GLU A 5 5.56 5.85 15.67
C GLU A 5 6.49 6.79 14.90
N THR A 6 7.45 7.42 15.59
CA THR A 6 8.41 8.32 14.95
C THR A 6 9.30 7.57 13.96
N ILE A 7 9.79 6.38 14.30
CA ILE A 7 10.61 5.57 13.40
C ILE A 7 9.79 5.06 12.20
N ALA A 8 8.55 4.62 12.43
CA ALA A 8 7.63 4.19 11.38
C ALA A 8 7.35 5.33 10.39
N PHE A 9 7.13 6.54 10.91
CA PHE A 9 6.92 7.74 10.12
C PHE A 9 8.15 8.12 9.29
N ILE A 10 9.35 8.17 9.88
CA ILE A 10 10.58 8.52 9.17
C ILE A 10 10.89 7.51 8.06
N THR A 11 10.78 6.21 8.36
CA THR A 11 11.01 5.16 7.36
C THR A 11 10.01 5.22 6.21
N SER A 12 8.75 5.53 6.50
CA SER A 12 7.71 5.77 5.49
C SER A 12 8.04 6.97 4.61
N LEU A 13 8.42 8.09 5.23
CA LEU A 13 8.78 9.32 4.52
C LEU A 13 9.95 9.09 3.55
N VAL A 14 10.98 8.37 4.01
CA VAL A 14 12.11 7.97 3.16
C VAL A 14 11.64 7.06 2.02
N GLY A 15 10.80 6.08 2.31
CA GLY A 15 10.20 5.20 1.30
C GLY A 15 9.43 5.97 0.23
N VAL A 16 8.61 6.96 0.62
CA VAL A 16 7.86 7.80 -0.32
C VAL A 16 8.78 8.68 -1.16
N ILE A 17 9.77 9.33 -0.53
CA ILE A 17 10.75 10.17 -1.25
C ILE A 17 11.48 9.33 -2.31
N LEU A 18 11.95 8.13 -1.93
CA LEU A 18 12.60 7.22 -2.87
C LEU A 18 11.62 6.69 -3.93
N GLY A 19 10.35 6.49 -3.59
CA GLY A 19 9.32 6.11 -4.56
C GLY A 19 9.14 7.17 -5.65
N VAL A 20 9.16 8.44 -5.28
CA VAL A 20 9.09 9.58 -6.21
C VAL A 20 10.37 9.69 -7.05
N LEU A 21 11.54 9.52 -6.44
CA LEU A 21 12.83 9.61 -7.14
C LEU A 21 13.07 8.41 -8.08
N GLY A 22 12.37 7.29 -7.86
CA GLY A 22 12.44 6.10 -8.70
C GLY A 22 13.64 5.14 -8.51
N PRO A 23 14.57 5.25 -7.53
CA PRO A 23 15.55 4.19 -7.33
C PRO A 23 14.90 2.90 -6.80
N ARG A 24 15.44 1.75 -7.22
CA ARG A 24 15.02 0.42 -6.76
C ARG A 24 15.13 0.26 -5.23
N THR A 25 16.00 1.03 -4.57
CA THR A 25 16.16 1.04 -3.11
C THR A 25 14.90 1.47 -2.35
N THR A 26 13.89 2.05 -3.02
CA THR A 26 12.60 2.37 -2.39
C THR A 26 11.92 1.17 -1.75
N TRP A 27 12.07 -0.03 -2.31
CA TRP A 27 11.28 -1.18 -1.89
C TRP A 27 11.66 -1.75 -0.52
N PRO A 28 12.96 -1.86 -0.15
CA PRO A 28 13.35 -2.18 1.22
C PRO A 28 12.77 -1.20 2.25
N TRP A 29 12.82 0.11 1.96
CA TRP A 29 12.26 1.12 2.86
C TRP A 29 10.74 0.99 2.98
N TRP A 30 10.06 0.69 1.87
CA TRP A 30 8.63 0.39 1.86
C TRP A 30 8.31 -0.81 2.75
N SER A 31 9.00 -1.94 2.57
CA SER A 31 8.77 -3.15 3.36
C SER A 31 9.07 -2.97 4.86
N ILE A 32 10.15 -2.24 5.20
CA ILE A 32 10.49 -1.92 6.59
C ILE A 32 9.40 -1.04 7.21
N SER A 33 8.96 0.00 6.48
CA SER A 33 7.90 0.88 6.95
C SER A 33 6.59 0.12 7.16
N SER A 34 6.18 -0.71 6.20
CA SER A 34 4.99 -1.55 6.33
C SER A 34 5.08 -2.50 7.52
N LEU A 35 6.23 -3.10 7.79
CA LEU A 35 6.42 -3.97 8.96
C LEU A 35 6.28 -3.19 10.27
N LEU A 36 6.83 -1.98 10.36
CA LEU A 36 6.68 -1.12 11.54
C LEU A 36 5.22 -0.69 11.74
N TYR A 37 4.53 -0.32 10.67
CA TYR A 37 3.10 -0.02 10.73
C TYR A 37 2.24 -1.24 11.07
N ALA A 38 2.66 -2.45 10.69
CA ALA A 38 1.94 -3.68 11.04
C ALA A 38 1.90 -3.84 12.57
N VAL A 39 3.04 -3.64 13.22
CA VAL A 39 3.17 -3.68 14.68
C VAL A 39 2.38 -2.56 15.34
N LEU A 40 2.48 -1.34 14.81
CA LEU A 40 1.77 -0.16 15.34
C LEU A 40 0.26 -0.35 15.28
N PHE A 41 -0.29 -0.76 14.13
CA PHE A 41 -1.72 -1.01 13.99
C PHE A 41 -2.22 -2.16 14.84
N TYR A 42 -1.39 -3.20 15.04
CA TYR A 42 -1.73 -4.29 15.95
C TYR A 42 -1.85 -3.80 17.39
N GLN A 43 -0.91 -2.96 17.85
CA GLN A 43 -0.95 -2.37 19.20
C GLN A 43 -2.17 -1.45 19.39
N SER A 44 -2.63 -0.80 18.32
CA SER A 44 -3.82 0.05 18.33
C SER A 44 -5.14 -0.71 18.07
N ALA A 45 -5.12 -2.05 18.08
CA ALA A 45 -6.27 -2.93 17.80
C ALA A 45 -6.91 -2.78 16.40
N TYR A 46 -6.18 -2.17 15.44
CA TYR A 46 -6.57 -2.10 14.03
C TYR A 46 -6.08 -3.32 13.26
N TYR A 47 -6.65 -4.49 13.55
CA TYR A 47 -6.18 -5.77 13.01
C TYR A 47 -6.25 -5.86 11.48
N ALA A 48 -7.30 -5.29 10.87
CA ALA A 48 -7.42 -5.25 9.42
C ALA A 48 -6.28 -4.43 8.77
N SER A 49 -6.00 -3.23 9.30
CA SER A 49 -4.91 -2.38 8.82
C SER A 49 -3.53 -2.98 9.08
N SER A 50 -3.36 -3.73 10.18
CA SER A 50 -2.15 -4.48 10.48
C SER A 50 -1.93 -5.60 9.46
N ALA A 51 -2.96 -6.40 9.17
CA ALA A 51 -2.90 -7.47 8.18
C ALA A 51 -2.62 -6.94 6.76
N LEU A 52 -3.19 -5.78 6.40
CA LEU A 52 -2.97 -5.12 5.12
C LEU A 52 -1.50 -4.78 4.87
N GLN A 53 -0.72 -4.46 5.92
CA GLN A 53 0.70 -4.19 5.76
C GLN A 53 1.48 -5.36 5.15
N PHE A 54 1.07 -6.61 5.38
CA PHE A 54 1.70 -7.76 4.75
C PHE A 54 1.47 -7.82 3.24
N ILE A 55 0.31 -7.35 2.76
CA ILE A 55 0.05 -7.19 1.33
C ILE A 55 0.98 -6.12 0.75
N PHE A 56 1.22 -5.02 1.46
CA PHE A 56 2.18 -3.99 1.03
C PHE A 56 3.62 -4.50 1.03
N ILE A 57 4.01 -5.35 2.00
CA ILE A 57 5.32 -6.03 1.97
C ILE A 57 5.44 -6.93 0.74
N ALA A 58 4.41 -7.73 0.43
CA ALA A 58 4.38 -8.54 -0.78
C ALA A 58 4.47 -7.67 -2.05
N GLY A 59 3.76 -6.55 -2.09
CA GLY A 59 3.89 -5.52 -3.12
C GLY A 59 5.30 -4.95 -3.24
N GLY A 60 5.98 -4.72 -2.11
CA GLY A 60 7.37 -4.30 -2.05
C GLY A 60 8.33 -5.34 -2.63
N VAL A 61 8.13 -6.62 -2.32
CA VAL A 61 8.91 -7.72 -2.90
C VAL A 61 8.69 -7.81 -4.40
N MET A 62 7.43 -7.78 -4.86
CA MET A 62 7.12 -7.76 -6.29
C MET A 62 7.70 -6.55 -7.00
N GLY A 63 7.63 -5.38 -6.37
CA GLY A 63 8.21 -4.14 -6.86
C GLY A 63 9.72 -4.22 -6.99
N TRP A 64 10.40 -4.82 -6.01
CA TRP A 64 11.85 -5.03 -6.05
C TRP A 64 12.26 -5.88 -7.25
N PHE A 65 11.51 -6.93 -7.61
CA PHE A 65 11.80 -7.74 -8.80
C PHE A 65 11.28 -7.12 -10.10
N GLY A 66 10.18 -6.38 -10.05
CA GLY A 66 9.56 -5.75 -11.22
C GLY A 66 10.30 -4.50 -11.70
N TRP A 67 10.95 -3.77 -10.80
CA TRP A 67 11.80 -2.64 -11.17
C TRP A 67 13.17 -3.14 -11.63
N GLY A 68 13.64 -2.57 -12.76
CA GLY A 68 14.96 -2.87 -13.28
C GLY A 68 16.07 -2.41 -12.32
N ILE A 69 17.30 -2.86 -12.57
CA ILE A 69 18.49 -2.48 -11.77
C ILE A 69 18.66 -0.95 -11.69
N THR A 70 18.28 -0.23 -12.76
CA THR A 70 18.32 1.23 -12.86
C THR A 70 17.13 1.93 -12.19
N GLY A 71 16.19 1.20 -11.58
CA GLY A 71 14.99 1.75 -10.97
C GLY A 71 13.75 1.76 -11.88
N ALA A 72 12.77 2.57 -11.53
CA ALA A 72 11.52 2.72 -12.27
C ALA A 72 11.77 3.24 -13.68
N LYS A 73 11.10 2.64 -14.67
CA LYS A 73 11.05 3.17 -16.04
C LYS A 73 9.64 3.67 -16.32
N PRO A 74 9.37 4.97 -16.13
CA PRO A 74 8.02 5.51 -16.32
C PRO A 74 7.62 5.38 -17.79
N ARG A 75 6.51 4.69 -18.05
CA ARG A 75 5.85 4.65 -19.36
C ARG A 75 4.55 5.43 -19.26
N LYS A 76 4.27 6.29 -20.24
CA LYS A 76 2.93 6.90 -20.34
C LYS A 76 1.91 5.79 -20.62
N SER A 77 0.96 5.61 -19.71
CA SER A 77 -0.18 4.73 -19.94
C SER A 77 -1.08 5.32 -21.04
N ASN A 78 -1.55 4.47 -21.94
CA ASN A 78 -2.47 4.82 -23.01
C ASN A 78 -3.89 5.06 -22.47
N ASN A 79 -4.76 5.77 -23.21
CA ASN A 79 -6.14 6.04 -22.80
C ASN A 79 -6.95 4.76 -22.54
N LYS A 80 -6.69 3.69 -23.31
CA LYS A 80 -7.31 2.37 -23.10
C LYS A 80 -6.88 1.73 -21.78
N GLU A 81 -5.60 1.83 -21.45
CA GLU A 81 -5.05 1.29 -20.19
C GLU A 81 -5.58 2.08 -18.99
N ARG A 82 -5.68 3.42 -19.13
CA ARG A 82 -6.30 4.28 -18.10
C ARG A 82 -7.76 3.91 -17.86
N LEU A 83 -8.55 3.70 -18.92
CA LEU A 83 -9.94 3.28 -18.80
C LEU A 83 -10.05 1.89 -18.14
N LEU A 84 -9.18 0.96 -18.53
CA LEU A 84 -9.16 -0.38 -17.92
C LEU A 84 -8.81 -0.31 -16.43
N VAL A 85 -7.80 0.47 -16.05
CA VAL A 85 -7.45 0.68 -14.64
C VAL A 85 -8.62 1.27 -13.86
N LEU A 86 -9.30 2.29 -14.40
CA LEU A 86 -10.49 2.87 -13.75
C LEU A 86 -11.60 1.85 -13.55
N LEU A 87 -11.89 1.04 -14.57
CA LEU A 87 -12.89 -0.03 -14.47
C LEU A 87 -12.50 -1.07 -13.42
N VAL A 88 -11.24 -1.50 -13.41
CA VAL A 88 -10.72 -2.46 -12.43
C VAL A 88 -10.82 -1.89 -11.01
N LEU A 89 -10.45 -0.63 -10.80
CA LEU A 89 -10.59 0.04 -9.50
C LEU A 89 -12.06 0.08 -9.06
N CYS A 90 -12.98 0.51 -9.93
CA CYS A 90 -14.41 0.53 -9.61
C CYS A 90 -14.96 -0.86 -9.26
N ILE A 91 -14.64 -1.89 -10.04
CA ILE A 91 -15.09 -3.27 -9.80
C ILE A 91 -14.50 -3.82 -8.51
N ALA A 92 -13.21 -3.57 -8.24
CA ALA A 92 -12.55 -4.02 -7.02
C ALA A 92 -13.16 -3.34 -5.79
N THR A 93 -13.40 -2.03 -5.83
CA THR A 93 -14.05 -1.30 -4.72
C THR A 93 -15.47 -1.81 -4.45
N THR A 94 -16.30 -2.01 -5.48
CA THR A 94 -17.67 -2.52 -5.30
C THR A 94 -17.70 -3.96 -4.84
N SER A 95 -16.73 -4.79 -5.24
CA SER A 95 -16.63 -6.20 -4.82
C SER A 95 -16.12 -6.35 -3.38
N LEU A 96 -15.22 -5.47 -2.93
CA LEU A 96 -14.68 -5.49 -1.56
C LEU A 96 -15.66 -4.99 -0.51
N TRP A 97 -16.53 -4.03 -0.87
CA TRP A 97 -17.54 -3.50 0.04
C TRP A 97 -18.40 -4.58 0.72
N PRO A 98 -19.08 -5.52 0.02
CA PRO A 98 -19.91 -6.53 0.67
C PRO A 98 -19.11 -7.54 1.52
N ILE A 99 -17.81 -7.68 1.29
CA ILE A 99 -16.93 -8.53 2.10
C ILE A 99 -16.64 -7.82 3.43
N LEU A 100 -16.31 -6.53 3.37
CA LEU A 100 -16.02 -5.70 4.55
C LEU A 100 -17.25 -5.51 5.45
N THR A 101 -18.45 -5.39 4.88
CA THR A 101 -19.69 -5.30 5.68
C THR A 101 -19.96 -6.59 6.47
N LYS A 102 -19.67 -7.75 5.88
CA LYS A 102 -19.83 -9.05 6.58
C LYS A 102 -18.84 -9.25 7.72
N ILE A 103 -17.67 -8.61 7.65
CA ILE A 103 -16.63 -8.66 8.68
C ILE A 103 -16.93 -7.67 9.83
N GLY A 104 -17.96 -6.80 9.67
CA GLY A 104 -18.31 -5.80 10.67
C GLY A 104 -17.37 -4.60 10.67
N ALA A 105 -16.76 -4.29 9.51
CA ALA A 105 -15.83 -3.17 9.39
C ALA A 105 -16.54 -1.83 9.67
N ALA A 106 -15.91 -1.00 10.50
CA ALA A 106 -16.52 0.22 11.05
C ALA A 106 -16.89 1.26 9.98
N SER A 107 -16.20 1.26 8.84
CA SER A 107 -16.45 2.18 7.72
C SER A 107 -16.24 1.50 6.37
N SER A 108 -16.96 0.39 6.17
CA SER A 108 -16.80 -0.54 5.03
C SER A 108 -16.68 0.10 3.63
N ALA A 109 -17.39 1.20 3.35
CA ALA A 109 -17.31 1.88 2.05
C ALA A 109 -16.01 2.70 1.87
N ILE A 110 -15.59 3.43 2.90
CA ILE A 110 -14.36 4.23 2.90
C ILE A 110 -13.14 3.32 2.93
N GLU A 111 -13.23 2.23 3.70
CA GLU A 111 -12.20 1.19 3.75
C GLU A 111 -12.08 0.45 2.42
N ALA A 112 -13.19 0.13 1.74
CA ALA A 112 -13.15 -0.49 0.40
C ALA A 112 -12.50 0.40 -0.65
N PHE A 113 -12.78 1.72 -0.61
CA PHE A 113 -12.17 2.66 -1.54
C PHE A 113 -10.68 2.84 -1.25
N GLY A 114 -10.31 3.14 0.00
CA GLY A 114 -8.90 3.35 0.39
C GLY A 114 -8.03 2.09 0.34
N PHE A 115 -8.64 0.90 0.28
CA PHE A 115 -7.92 -0.35 0.05
C PHE A 115 -7.51 -0.53 -1.42
N VAL A 116 -8.31 0.01 -2.34
CA VAL A 116 -8.19 -0.23 -3.79
C VAL A 116 -7.52 0.93 -4.52
N GLY A 117 -7.84 2.17 -4.14
CA GLY A 117 -7.32 3.41 -4.72
C GLY A 117 -6.26 4.07 -3.85
#